data_AF-A0AAD3ZWR9-F1
#
_entry.id   AF-A0AAD3ZWR9-F1
#
_cell.length_a   1.000
_cell.length_b   1.000
_cell.length_c   1.000
_cell.angle_alpha   90.00
_cell.angle_beta   90.00
_cell.angle_gamma   90.00
#
_symmetry.space_group_name_H-M   'P 1'
#
loop_
_entity.id
_entity.type
_entity.pdbx_description
1 polymer ?
#
loop_
_entity_poly.entity_id
_entity_poly.type
_entity_poly.pdbx_seq_one_letter_code
_entity_poly.pdbx_strand_id
1 'polypeptide(L)'
;MSSIPTTKEELEKAINDSFSKLLIDLKAIPESESRRCEIEGNSKGCLISVCDSVAYLIGWQKLVLKWYYRKTQNLAVDFPETGYKWNQLGLLAQSFYVEYRDWTYSELLSEFESNMEQILVIVASLSNHQLYQEPWYEKWTLGRMIQFNTSSPMKNVRTKVRRFKRGM
;
A
#
# COMPACT_ATOMS: atom_id res chain seq x y z
N MET A 1 -7.27 -12.26 -15.63
CA MET A 1 -5.85 -11.95 -15.35
C MET A 1 -5.73 -10.45 -15.17
N SER A 2 -5.22 -9.94 -14.04
CA SER A 2 -4.89 -8.51 -13.98
C SER A 2 -3.52 -8.34 -14.59
N SER A 3 -3.44 -7.73 -15.77
CA SER A 3 -2.18 -7.26 -16.33
C SER A 3 -1.51 -6.28 -15.37
N ILE A 4 -0.17 -6.18 -15.46
CA ILE A 4 0.60 -5.11 -14.84
C ILE A 4 0.31 -3.84 -15.62
N PRO A 5 -0.14 -2.75 -14.97
CA PRO A 5 -0.34 -1.46 -15.63
C PRO A 5 0.93 -0.96 -16.32
N THR A 6 0.81 -0.58 -17.59
CA THR A 6 1.89 0.02 -18.41
C THR A 6 1.56 1.43 -18.90
N THR A 7 0.36 1.94 -18.61
CA THR A 7 -0.04 3.33 -18.88
C THR A 7 -0.63 4.02 -17.66
N LYS A 8 -0.71 5.35 -17.69
CA LYS A 8 -1.38 6.16 -16.67
C LYS A 8 -2.82 5.70 -16.43
N GLU A 9 -3.59 5.51 -17.49
CA GLU A 9 -5.00 5.12 -17.41
C GLU A 9 -5.15 3.72 -16.78
N GLU A 10 -4.28 2.79 -17.16
CA GLU A 10 -4.26 1.46 -16.55
C GLU A 10 -3.87 1.51 -15.06
N LEU A 11 -2.95 2.40 -14.69
CA LEU A 11 -2.53 2.57 -13.30
C LEU A 11 -3.66 3.15 -12.45
N GLU A 12 -4.27 4.24 -12.88
CA GLU A 12 -5.42 4.86 -12.22
C GLU A 12 -6.56 3.88 -12.07
N LYS A 13 -6.90 3.14 -13.14
CA LYS A 13 -7.93 2.10 -13.09
C LYS A 13 -7.57 1.00 -12.09
N ALA A 14 -6.33 0.50 -12.12
CA ALA A 14 -5.89 -0.56 -11.23
C ALA A 14 -5.90 -0.13 -9.75
N ILE A 15 -5.53 1.11 -9.46
CA ILE A 15 -5.59 1.70 -8.12
C ILE A 15 -7.04 1.82 -7.67
N ASN A 16 -7.89 2.52 -8.43
CA ASN A 16 -9.29 2.75 -8.08
C ASN A 16 -10.08 1.44 -7.90
N ASP A 17 -9.91 0.49 -8.82
CA ASP A 17 -10.59 -0.81 -8.74
C ASP A 17 -10.18 -1.61 -7.48
N SER A 18 -8.90 -1.54 -7.11
CA SER A 18 -8.38 -2.31 -5.97
C SER A 18 -8.75 -1.65 -4.65
N PHE A 19 -8.64 -0.31 -4.61
CA PHE A 19 -8.94 0.50 -3.44
C PHE A 19 -10.42 0.43 -3.08
N SER A 20 -11.33 0.76 -4.00
CA SER A 20 -12.77 0.75 -3.76
C SER A 20 -13.27 -0.60 -3.23
N LYS A 21 -12.84 -1.70 -3.89
CA LYS A 21 -13.24 -3.06 -3.51
C LYS A 21 -12.66 -3.48 -2.16
N LEU A 22 -11.43 -3.09 -1.84
CA LEU A 22 -10.84 -3.38 -0.54
C LEU A 22 -11.50 -2.55 0.56
N LEU A 23 -11.75 -1.27 0.32
CA LEU A 23 -12.34 -0.36 1.30
C LEU A 23 -13.76 -0.80 1.70
N ILE A 24 -14.58 -1.23 0.74
CA ILE A 24 -15.90 -1.84 1.02
C ILE A 24 -15.74 -3.07 1.92
N ASP A 25 -14.75 -3.92 1.63
CA ASP A 25 -14.52 -5.11 2.42
C ASP A 25 -14.06 -4.77 3.85
N LEU A 26 -13.18 -3.78 4.01
CA LEU A 26 -12.68 -3.30 5.30
C LEU A 26 -13.77 -2.64 6.15
N LYS A 27 -14.56 -1.72 5.57
CA LYS A 27 -15.64 -1.00 6.28
C LYS A 27 -16.77 -1.92 6.76
N ALA A 28 -16.88 -3.11 6.21
CA ALA A 28 -17.86 -4.11 6.65
C ALA A 28 -17.40 -4.94 7.88
N ILE A 29 -16.16 -4.77 8.35
CA ILE A 29 -15.63 -5.49 9.52
C ILE A 29 -15.90 -4.66 10.78
N PRO A 30 -16.57 -5.21 11.81
CA PRO A 30 -16.76 -4.52 13.08
C PRO A 30 -15.42 -4.22 13.75
N GLU A 31 -15.32 -3.08 14.44
CA GLU A 31 -14.10 -2.70 15.15
C GLU A 31 -13.68 -3.74 16.21
N SER A 32 -14.65 -4.38 16.88
CA SER A 32 -14.40 -5.46 17.84
C SER A 32 -13.65 -6.66 17.26
N GLU A 33 -13.76 -6.89 15.95
CA GLU A 33 -13.13 -8.01 15.24
C GLU A 33 -11.81 -7.60 14.58
N SER A 34 -11.56 -6.30 14.43
CA SER A 34 -10.48 -5.74 13.61
C SER A 34 -9.06 -6.09 14.08
N ARG A 35 -8.91 -6.46 15.36
CA ARG A 35 -7.64 -6.82 16.00
C ARG A 35 -7.46 -8.33 16.21
N ARG A 36 -8.38 -9.18 15.77
CA ARG A 36 -8.21 -10.66 15.81
C ARG A 36 -7.08 -11.09 14.88
N CYS A 37 -6.07 -11.76 15.43
CA CYS A 37 -4.91 -12.25 14.66
C CYS A 37 -5.21 -13.58 13.98
N GLU A 38 -6.00 -13.54 12.90
CA GLU A 38 -6.45 -14.73 12.14
C GLU A 38 -6.19 -14.62 10.63
N ILE A 39 -5.57 -13.52 10.19
CA ILE A 39 -5.17 -13.33 8.80
C ILE A 39 -3.75 -13.87 8.61
N GLU A 40 -3.55 -14.71 7.58
CA GLU A 40 -2.22 -15.18 7.21
C GLU A 40 -1.32 -14.00 6.77
N GLY A 41 -0.22 -13.78 7.51
CA GLY A 41 0.78 -12.76 7.24
C GLY A 41 1.62 -13.05 6.00
N ASN A 42 2.68 -12.26 5.80
CA ASN A 42 3.61 -12.48 4.67
C ASN A 42 4.69 -13.52 5.00
N SER A 43 4.95 -13.76 6.28
CA SER A 43 5.80 -14.84 6.76
C SER A 43 4.94 -16.06 7.06
N LYS A 44 5.36 -17.24 6.55
CA LYS A 44 4.63 -18.50 6.76
C LYS A 44 4.43 -18.76 8.25
N GLY A 45 3.19 -19.06 8.64
CA GLY A 45 2.82 -19.34 10.04
C GLY A 45 2.64 -18.09 10.92
N CYS A 46 2.87 -16.88 10.41
CA CYS A 46 2.54 -15.65 11.11
C CYS A 46 1.07 -15.31 10.86
N LEU A 47 0.33 -15.05 11.94
CA LEU A 47 -1.01 -14.48 11.87
C LEU A 47 -0.96 -13.00 12.25
N ILE A 48 -1.70 -12.20 11.52
CA ILE A 48 -1.86 -10.76 11.70
C ILE A 48 -3.34 -10.40 11.78
N SER A 49 -3.64 -9.20 12.24
CA SER A 49 -5.00 -8.68 12.27
C SER A 49 -5.40 -7.92 11.00
N VAL A 50 -6.67 -7.53 10.91
CA VAL A 50 -7.15 -6.61 9.86
C VAL A 50 -6.44 -5.27 10.01
N CYS A 51 -6.31 -4.77 11.24
CA CYS A 51 -5.59 -3.53 11.50
C CYS A 51 -4.12 -3.61 11.07
N ASP A 52 -3.42 -4.71 11.32
CA ASP A 52 -2.04 -4.90 10.85
C ASP A 52 -1.98 -4.94 9.32
N SER A 53 -3.00 -5.53 8.68
CA SER A 53 -3.10 -5.53 7.22
C SER A 53 -3.30 -4.11 6.65
N VAL A 54 -4.02 -3.23 7.36
CA VAL A 54 -4.18 -1.82 6.98
C VAL A 54 -2.90 -1.03 7.27
N ALA A 55 -2.27 -1.23 8.43
CA ALA A 55 -0.97 -0.64 8.78
C ALA A 55 0.11 -0.96 7.76
N TYR A 56 0.16 -2.21 7.28
CA TYR A 56 1.03 -2.64 6.18
C TYR A 56 0.83 -1.77 4.92
N LEU A 57 -0.43 -1.54 4.52
CA LEU A 57 -0.74 -0.76 3.33
C LEU A 57 -0.37 0.72 3.52
N ILE A 58 -0.69 1.30 4.68
CA ILE A 58 -0.32 2.67 5.04
C ILE A 58 1.19 2.86 4.93
N GLY A 59 1.98 1.95 5.51
CA GLY A 59 3.44 2.03 5.47
C GLY A 59 3.98 2.12 4.04
N TRP A 60 3.53 1.25 3.13
CA TRP A 60 3.96 1.30 1.73
C TRP A 60 3.49 2.56 0.99
N GLN A 61 2.28 3.05 1.27
CA GLN A 61 1.78 4.31 0.68
C GLN A 61 2.60 5.51 1.13
N LYS A 62 2.91 5.60 2.42
CA LYS A 62 3.76 6.66 2.97
C LYS A 62 5.16 6.64 2.37
N LEU A 63 5.72 5.46 2.11
CA LEU A 63 6.99 5.36 1.39
C LEU A 63 6.90 5.94 -0.03
N VAL A 64 5.85 5.63 -0.80
CA VAL A 64 5.63 6.23 -2.12
C VAL A 64 5.55 7.76 -2.04
N LEU A 65 4.72 8.27 -1.13
CA LEU A 65 4.54 9.72 -0.93
C LEU A 65 5.88 10.37 -0.56
N LYS A 66 6.60 9.81 0.42
CA LYS A 66 7.90 10.29 0.86
C LYS A 66 8.92 10.30 -0.28
N TRP A 67 9.04 9.21 -1.03
CA TRP A 67 9.98 9.14 -2.14
C TRP A 67 9.66 10.15 -3.24
N TYR A 68 8.37 10.32 -3.57
CA TYR A 68 7.92 11.29 -4.56
C TYR A 68 8.25 12.72 -4.12
N TYR A 69 7.78 13.15 -2.95
CA TYR A 69 7.98 14.52 -2.47
C TYR A 69 9.45 14.89 -2.28
N ARG A 70 10.26 13.97 -1.73
CA ARG A 70 11.69 14.25 -1.58
C ARG A 70 12.39 14.40 -2.93
N LYS A 71 12.08 13.53 -3.91
CA LYS A 71 12.67 13.68 -5.25
C LYS A 71 12.22 14.95 -5.96
N THR A 72 10.95 15.34 -5.87
CA THR A 72 10.47 16.61 -6.48
C THR A 72 11.10 17.83 -5.83
N GLN A 73 11.51 17.73 -4.57
CA GLN A 73 12.27 18.74 -3.84
C GLN A 73 13.79 18.65 -4.04
N ASN A 74 14.28 17.77 -4.93
CA ASN A 74 15.71 17.49 -5.13
C ASN A 74 16.46 17.08 -3.85
N LEU A 75 15.76 16.45 -2.90
CA LEU A 75 16.33 15.90 -1.68
C LEU A 75 16.76 14.44 -1.90
N ALA A 76 17.83 14.03 -1.21
CA ALA A 76 18.26 12.64 -1.19
C ALA A 76 17.15 11.72 -0.64
N VAL A 77 17.04 10.52 -1.21
CA VAL A 77 16.05 9.51 -0.83
C VAL A 77 16.73 8.16 -0.66
N ASP A 78 16.60 7.58 0.53
CA ASP A 78 17.03 6.21 0.80
C ASP A 78 15.92 5.23 0.41
N PHE A 79 16.27 4.26 -0.43
CA PHE A 79 15.38 3.20 -0.90
C PHE A 79 15.75 1.85 -0.28
N PRO A 80 14.76 1.06 0.21
CA PRO A 80 13.35 1.41 0.37
C PRO A 80 13.08 2.43 1.50
N GLU A 81 13.91 2.43 2.54
CA GLU A 81 13.80 3.35 3.69
C GLU A 81 15.18 3.50 4.33
N THR A 82 15.38 4.63 5.00
CA THR A 82 16.55 4.91 5.84
C THR A 82 16.80 3.76 6.81
N GLY A 83 17.98 3.14 6.73
CA GLY A 83 18.35 2.01 7.58
C GLY A 83 17.84 0.64 7.12
N TYR A 84 17.13 0.54 5.99
CA TYR A 84 16.63 -0.72 5.44
C TYR A 84 17.14 -0.96 4.02
N LYS A 85 17.42 -2.22 3.70
CA LYS A 85 17.75 -2.68 2.34
C LYS A 85 16.57 -3.40 1.69
N TRP A 86 16.58 -3.51 0.36
CA TRP A 86 15.54 -4.24 -0.40
C TRP A 86 15.40 -5.72 -0.03
N ASN A 87 16.41 -6.35 0.57
CA ASN A 87 16.30 -7.72 1.10
C ASN A 87 15.75 -7.78 2.55
N GLN A 88 15.42 -6.64 3.15
CA GLN A 88 14.90 -6.49 4.51
C GLN A 88 13.44 -6.00 4.54
N LEU A 89 12.69 -6.12 3.44
CA LEU A 89 11.29 -5.65 3.36
C LEU A 89 10.38 -6.31 4.42
N GLY A 90 10.70 -7.52 4.86
CA GLY A 90 9.99 -8.15 5.98
C GLY A 90 10.17 -7.40 7.31
N LEU A 91 11.37 -6.91 7.59
CA LEU A 91 11.67 -6.12 8.80
C LEU A 91 11.05 -4.72 8.69
N LEU A 92 11.08 -4.11 7.51
CA LEU A 92 10.42 -2.84 7.24
C LEU A 92 8.89 -2.97 7.38
N ALA A 93 8.29 -4.06 6.89
CA ALA A 93 6.88 -4.32 7.11
C ALA A 93 6.53 -4.49 8.60
N GLN A 94 7.42 -5.10 9.39
CA GLN A 94 7.24 -5.23 10.83
C GLN A 94 7.27 -3.87 11.54
N SER A 95 8.09 -2.92 11.10
CA SER A 95 8.11 -1.58 11.73
C SER A 95 6.81 -0.84 11.53
N PHE A 96 6.09 -1.06 10.42
CA PHE A 96 4.74 -0.49 10.24
C PHE A 96 3.75 -1.00 11.30
N TYR A 97 3.79 -2.29 11.64
CA TYR A 97 2.92 -2.84 12.70
C TYR A 97 3.21 -2.20 14.06
N VAL A 98 4.48 -1.89 14.33
CA VAL A 98 4.88 -1.20 15.56
C VAL A 98 4.39 0.25 15.56
N GLU A 99 4.57 0.96 14.44
CA GLU A 99 4.20 2.37 14.28
C GLU A 99 2.70 2.61 14.51
N TYR A 100 1.85 1.71 14.00
CA TYR A 100 0.39 1.85 14.06
C TYR A 100 -0.28 0.92 15.08
N ARG A 101 0.48 0.39 16.04
CA ARG A 101 -0.03 -0.60 17.01
C ARG A 101 -1.21 -0.05 17.82
N ASP A 102 -1.06 1.17 18.30
CA ASP A 102 -1.98 1.78 19.26
C ASP A 102 -3.09 2.61 18.61
N TRP A 103 -3.13 2.65 17.27
CA TRP A 103 -4.17 3.33 16.52
C TRP A 103 -5.48 2.53 16.56
N THR A 104 -6.60 3.24 16.62
CA THR A 104 -7.94 2.66 16.44
C THR A 104 -8.16 2.20 15.00
N TYR A 105 -9.16 1.36 14.79
CA TYR A 105 -9.45 0.89 13.43
C TYR A 105 -9.93 2.03 12.53
N SER A 106 -10.69 2.97 13.10
CA SER A 106 -11.17 4.15 12.36
C SER A 106 -10.04 5.10 11.94
N GLU A 107 -9.05 5.34 12.81
CA GLU A 107 -7.85 6.14 12.47
C GLU A 107 -7.05 5.50 11.34
N LEU A 108 -6.85 4.18 11.39
CA LEU A 108 -6.19 3.42 10.32
C LEU A 108 -6.92 3.56 8.98
N LEU A 109 -8.24 3.41 8.96
CA LEU A 109 -9.02 3.56 7.73
C LEU A 109 -8.95 4.98 7.18
N SER A 110 -9.07 5.99 8.04
CA SER A 110 -8.97 7.40 7.63
C SER A 110 -7.61 7.73 7.01
N GLU A 111 -6.53 7.24 7.60
CA GLU A 111 -5.16 7.43 7.11
C GLU A 111 -4.92 6.68 5.79
N PHE A 112 -5.41 5.45 5.69
CA PHE A 112 -5.36 4.67 4.44
C PHE A 112 -6.11 5.39 3.31
N GLU A 113 -7.29 5.94 3.58
CA GLU A 113 -8.08 6.71 2.61
C GLU A 113 -7.35 8.00 2.19
N SER A 114 -6.85 8.77 3.15
CA SER A 114 -6.12 10.03 2.89
C SER A 114 -4.85 9.81 2.06
N ASN A 115 -4.06 8.79 2.39
CA ASN A 115 -2.84 8.47 1.64
C ASN A 115 -3.15 8.03 0.20
N MET A 116 -4.26 7.31 -0.01
CA MET A 116 -4.70 6.93 -1.36
C MET A 116 -5.16 8.13 -2.18
N GLU A 117 -5.88 9.07 -1.58
CA GLU A 117 -6.28 10.31 -2.24
C GLU A 117 -5.05 11.10 -2.70
N GLN A 118 -4.05 11.28 -1.83
CA GLN A 118 -2.80 11.96 -2.18
C GLN A 118 -2.05 11.27 -3.33
N ILE A 119 -1.97 9.93 -3.32
CA ILE A 119 -1.33 9.18 -4.41
C ILE A 119 -2.12 9.35 -5.72
N LEU A 120 -3.44 9.33 -5.68
CA LEU A 120 -4.27 9.55 -6.88
C LEU A 120 -4.10 10.97 -7.44
N VAL A 121 -3.99 11.98 -6.58
CA VAL A 121 -3.66 13.36 -6.99
C VAL A 121 -2.30 13.41 -7.69
N ILE A 122 -1.29 12.73 -7.16
CA ILE A 122 0.03 12.63 -7.80
C ILE A 122 -0.09 11.99 -9.18
N VAL A 123 -0.73 10.82 -9.29
CA VAL A 123 -0.89 10.12 -10.58
C VAL A 123 -1.65 11.00 -11.59
N ALA A 124 -2.73 11.64 -11.16
CA ALA A 124 -3.53 12.52 -12.00
C ALA A 124 -2.74 13.74 -12.51
N SER A 125 -1.82 14.27 -11.70
CA SER A 125 -0.99 15.44 -12.04
C SER A 125 0.13 15.15 -13.05
N LEU A 126 0.49 13.88 -13.26
CA LEU A 126 1.60 13.47 -14.10
C LEU A 126 1.14 13.00 -15.48
N SER A 127 1.98 13.17 -16.49
CA SER A 127 1.76 12.61 -17.82
C SER A 127 2.12 11.12 -17.89
N ASN A 128 1.62 10.42 -18.92
CA ASN A 128 2.02 9.03 -19.19
C ASN A 128 3.55 8.90 -19.39
N HIS A 129 4.18 9.89 -20.02
CA HIS A 129 5.63 9.92 -20.20
C HIS A 129 6.36 9.89 -18.85
N GLN A 130 5.99 10.79 -17.93
CA GLN A 130 6.60 10.86 -16.59
C GLN A 130 6.37 9.59 -15.75
N LEU A 131 5.25 8.90 -15.96
CA LEU A 131 4.92 7.69 -15.21
C LEU A 131 5.56 6.41 -15.79
N TYR A 132 5.75 6.33 -17.12
CA TYR A 132 6.02 5.05 -17.79
C TYR A 132 7.08 5.07 -18.89
N GLN A 133 7.56 6.23 -19.35
CA GLN A 133 8.50 6.29 -20.47
C GLN A 133 9.95 6.53 -20.04
N GLU A 134 10.19 6.84 -18.77
CA GLU A 134 11.54 7.03 -18.22
C GLU A 134 11.76 6.22 -16.93
N PRO A 135 12.98 5.70 -16.70
CA PRO A 135 13.35 5.16 -15.40
C PRO A 135 13.33 6.26 -14.34
N TRP A 136 12.67 5.98 -13.23
CA TRP A 136 12.57 6.90 -12.10
C TRP A 136 13.44 6.46 -10.92
N TYR A 137 13.56 5.16 -10.68
CA TYR A 137 14.47 4.57 -9.71
C TYR A 137 15.17 3.34 -10.32
N GLU A 138 16.48 3.45 -10.56
CA GLU A 138 17.26 2.47 -11.32
C GLU A 138 16.59 2.16 -12.66
N LYS A 139 16.04 0.96 -12.84
CA LYS A 139 15.32 0.54 -14.05
C LYS A 139 13.80 0.72 -13.96
N TRP A 140 13.27 1.09 -12.79
CA TRP A 140 11.83 1.14 -12.54
C TRP A 140 11.25 2.51 -12.85
N THR A 141 10.17 2.54 -13.62
CA THR A 141 9.38 3.75 -13.84
C THR A 141 8.60 4.13 -12.57
N LEU A 142 8.20 5.41 -12.45
CA LEU A 142 7.43 5.87 -11.28
C LEU A 142 6.10 5.13 -11.18
N GLY A 143 5.39 4.96 -12.30
CA GLY A 143 4.13 4.22 -12.33
C GLY A 143 4.28 2.80 -11.79
N ARG A 144 5.39 2.12 -12.11
CA ARG A 144 5.69 0.79 -11.56
C ARG A 144 6.01 0.81 -10.07
N MET A 145 6.74 1.81 -9.58
CA MET A 145 6.99 2.00 -8.14
C MET A 145 5.71 2.26 -7.35
N ILE A 146 4.81 3.12 -7.86
CA ILE A 146 3.49 3.37 -7.25
C ILE A 146 2.68 2.06 -7.24
N GLN A 147 2.64 1.36 -8.36
CA GLN A 147 1.88 0.11 -8.52
C GLN A 147 2.31 -0.99 -7.54
N PHE A 148 3.62 -1.15 -7.32
CA PHE A 148 4.16 -2.11 -6.34
C PHE A 148 3.71 -1.87 -4.91
N ASN A 149 3.42 -0.61 -4.57
CA ASN A 149 3.12 -0.18 -3.21
C ASN A 149 1.65 0.20 -3.00
N THR A 150 0.81 0.05 -4.04
CA THR A 150 -0.63 0.35 -3.98
C THR A 150 -1.48 -0.80 -4.51
N SER A 151 -1.80 -0.83 -5.81
CA SER A 151 -2.76 -1.77 -6.39
C SER A 151 -2.36 -3.24 -6.22
N SER A 152 -1.05 -3.56 -6.27
CA SER A 152 -0.55 -4.92 -6.00
C SER A 152 -0.84 -5.40 -4.58
N PRO A 153 -0.35 -4.72 -3.52
CA PRO A 153 -0.59 -5.16 -2.15
C PRO A 153 -2.06 -5.08 -1.76
N MET A 154 -2.83 -4.10 -2.25
CA MET A 154 -4.28 -4.04 -1.99
C MET A 154 -5.02 -5.28 -2.51
N LYS A 155 -4.70 -5.79 -3.71
CA LYS A 155 -5.29 -7.03 -4.24
C LYS A 155 -4.95 -8.25 -3.38
N ASN A 156 -3.71 -8.33 -2.90
CA ASN A 156 -3.27 -9.42 -2.02
C ASN A 156 -4.00 -9.37 -0.68
N VAL A 157 -3.95 -8.23 0.01
CA VAL A 157 -4.63 -7.99 1.29
C VAL A 157 -6.12 -8.28 1.17
N ARG A 158 -6.78 -7.80 0.11
CA ARG A 158 -8.21 -8.04 -0.11
C ARG A 158 -8.56 -9.53 -0.13
N THR A 159 -7.72 -10.35 -0.77
CA THR A 159 -7.96 -11.80 -0.84
C THR A 159 -7.94 -12.43 0.56
N LYS A 160 -7.00 -11.99 1.40
CA LYS A 160 -6.83 -12.43 2.79
C LYS A 160 -7.97 -11.93 3.68
N VAL A 161 -8.31 -10.65 3.61
CA VAL A 161 -9.43 -10.01 4.34
C VAL A 161 -10.76 -10.69 4.00
N ARG A 162 -11.01 -11.02 2.73
CA ARG A 162 -12.22 -11.76 2.32
C ARG A 162 -12.26 -13.21 2.82
N ARG A 163 -11.12 -13.82 3.12
CA ARG A 163 -11.08 -15.15 3.75
C ARG A 163 -11.47 -15.01 5.22
N PHE A 164 -10.88 -14.05 5.93
CA PHE A 164 -11.21 -13.73 7.32
C PHE A 164 -12.70 -13.41 7.49
N LYS A 165 -13.26 -12.50 6.68
CA LYS A 165 -14.70 -12.15 6.71
C LYS A 165 -15.66 -13.33 6.52
N ARG A 166 -15.24 -14.40 5.87
CA ARG A 166 -16.08 -15.60 5.66
C ARG A 166 -16.03 -16.57 6.84
N GLY A 167 -15.02 -16.45 7.69
CA GLY A 167 -14.87 -17.25 8.91
C GLY A 167 -15.29 -16.51 10.18
N MET A 168 -15.62 -15.22 10.08
CA MET A 168 -16.31 -14.42 11.10
C MET A 168 -17.80 -14.74 11.06
#